data_AF-A0A524ET02-F1
#
_entry.id   AF-A0A524ET02-F1
#
_cell.length_a   1.000
_cell.length_b   1.000
_cell.length_c   1.000
_cell.angle_alpha   90.00
_cell.angle_beta   90.00
_cell.angle_gamma   90.00
#
_symmetry.space_group_name_H-M   'P 1'
#
loop_
_entity.id
_entity.type
_entity.pdbx_description
1 polymer ?
#
loop_
_entity_poly.entity_id
_entity_poly.type
_entity_poly.pdbx_seq_one_letter_code
_entity_poly.pdbx_strand_id
1 'polypeptide(L)'
;MIVLENDLFEEEINGSDSMELLGIGLVSISGKRANTIFKKGIGTGLLKTLVKFYKDQIINKREGKIIDLLGSYTIYIHFFDIKPDIFTIFYVNEKDKLIRYDRLCSISNRLVKTFSMNSSNVDINNICENILPRVSGISALFIISRGGHSLYTQINDQKKFLMTNYIQIGGFLSAITAFSQEVIGKDSGENLEEINFQNHKFILNIKDNLIFAYLLEKNTNLNQIKRFMELLAEEFLISYREQLDDFNGDIEPFTSFKYVVDKYFII
;
A
#
# COMPACT_ATOMS: atom_id res chain seq x y z
N MET A 1 -17.43 -19.54 -30.49
CA MET A 1 -17.60 -18.31 -31.28
C MET A 1 -18.13 -17.26 -30.33
N ILE A 2 -17.24 -16.42 -29.78
CA ILE A 2 -17.63 -15.31 -28.92
C ILE A 2 -17.77 -14.12 -29.86
N VAL A 3 -18.99 -13.59 -29.94
CA VAL A 3 -19.27 -12.31 -30.58
C VAL A 3 -18.66 -11.25 -29.67
N LEU A 4 -17.59 -10.61 -30.15
CA LEU A 4 -17.14 -9.33 -29.61
C LEU A 4 -18.25 -8.33 -29.92
N GLU A 5 -19.13 -8.07 -28.95
CA GLU A 5 -20.04 -6.93 -29.06
C GLU A 5 -19.18 -5.65 -29.04
N ASN A 6 -19.33 -4.92 -30.13
CA ASN A 6 -18.60 -3.72 -30.50
C ASN A 6 -18.80 -2.57 -29.50
N ASP A 7 -17.75 -1.76 -29.40
CA ASP A 7 -17.79 -0.33 -29.11
C ASP A 7 -18.50 0.12 -27.83
N LEU A 8 -17.96 -0.30 -26.69
CA LEU A 8 -18.03 0.55 -25.49
C LEU A 8 -17.02 1.68 -25.68
N PHE A 9 -17.53 2.89 -25.93
CA PHE A 9 -16.80 4.16 -25.93
C PHE A 9 -15.68 4.13 -24.87
N GLU A 10 -14.43 4.10 -25.33
CA GLU A 10 -13.26 4.35 -24.50
C GLU A 10 -13.26 5.86 -24.20
N GLU A 11 -13.94 6.28 -23.13
CA GLU A 11 -13.61 7.56 -22.51
C GLU A 11 -12.15 7.46 -22.05
N GLU A 12 -11.29 8.32 -22.60
CA GLU A 12 -9.97 8.57 -22.06
C GLU A 12 -10.13 8.88 -20.57
N ILE A 13 -9.61 7.99 -19.75
CA ILE A 13 -9.50 8.16 -18.30
C ILE A 13 -8.53 9.31 -18.05
N ASN A 14 -9.05 10.53 -18.10
CA ASN A 14 -8.34 11.74 -17.73
C ASN A 14 -8.06 11.71 -16.23
N GLY A 15 -6.97 12.35 -15.78
CA GLY A 15 -6.39 12.26 -14.44
C GLY A 15 -7.29 12.62 -13.23
N SER A 16 -8.60 12.84 -13.41
CA SER A 16 -9.60 13.02 -12.35
C SER A 16 -10.32 11.72 -11.95
N ASP A 17 -9.89 10.57 -12.45
CA ASP A 17 -10.59 9.26 -12.34
C ASP A 17 -10.03 8.32 -11.26
N SER A 18 -9.48 8.86 -10.17
CA SER A 18 -9.08 8.04 -9.03
C SER A 18 -10.28 7.25 -8.51
N MET A 19 -10.17 5.93 -8.45
CA MET A 19 -11.14 5.14 -7.71
C MET A 19 -10.81 5.20 -6.23
N GLU A 20 -11.82 5.30 -5.38
CA GLU A 20 -11.66 5.16 -3.93
C GLU A 20 -11.44 3.69 -3.53
N LEU A 21 -10.58 2.99 -4.26
CA LEU A 21 -10.16 1.64 -3.94
C LEU A 21 -9.18 1.66 -2.78
N LEU A 22 -9.26 0.62 -1.97
CA LEU A 22 -8.35 0.40 -0.86
C LEU A 22 -7.11 -0.38 -1.31
N GLY A 23 -7.21 -1.17 -2.37
CA GLY A 23 -6.07 -1.89 -2.93
C GLY A 23 -6.38 -2.65 -4.23
N ILE A 24 -5.33 -2.99 -4.96
CA ILE A 24 -5.38 -3.83 -6.17
C ILE A 24 -4.25 -4.87 -6.12
N GLY A 25 -4.54 -6.09 -6.57
CA GLY A 25 -3.58 -7.19 -6.67
C GLY A 25 -3.78 -7.98 -7.97
N LEU A 26 -2.71 -8.14 -8.75
CA LEU A 26 -2.70 -8.90 -9.99
C LEU A 26 -1.94 -10.21 -9.78
N VAL A 27 -2.55 -11.32 -10.14
CA VAL A 27 -2.03 -12.67 -9.90
C VAL A 27 -2.21 -13.52 -11.15
N SER A 28 -1.14 -14.19 -11.61
CA SER A 28 -1.26 -15.30 -12.56
C SER A 28 -1.41 -16.61 -11.78
N ILE A 29 -2.44 -17.40 -12.10
CA ILE A 29 -2.69 -18.72 -11.50
C ILE A 29 -2.46 -19.80 -12.56
N SER A 30 -1.52 -20.71 -12.29
CA SER A 30 -1.15 -21.82 -13.17
C SER A 30 -1.28 -23.13 -12.41
N GLY A 31 -2.43 -23.80 -12.55
CA GLY A 31 -2.77 -24.99 -11.77
C GLY A 31 -2.64 -24.75 -10.27
N LYS A 32 -1.66 -25.40 -9.62
CA LYS A 32 -1.43 -25.22 -8.18
C LYS A 32 -0.56 -24.00 -7.81
N ARG A 33 0.03 -23.29 -8.76
CA ARG A 33 0.90 -22.13 -8.48
C ARG A 33 0.13 -20.83 -8.67
N ALA A 34 0.46 -19.83 -7.86
CA ALA A 34 -0.05 -18.47 -7.99
C ALA A 34 1.11 -17.50 -7.83
N ASN A 35 1.32 -16.66 -8.83
CA ASN A 35 2.42 -15.71 -8.91
C ASN A 35 1.85 -14.29 -8.87
N THR A 36 2.25 -13.50 -7.89
CA THR A 36 1.89 -12.08 -7.83
C THR A 36 2.64 -11.31 -8.90
N ILE A 37 1.90 -10.67 -9.81
CA ILE A 37 2.42 -9.81 -10.86
C ILE A 37 2.56 -8.38 -10.34
N PHE A 38 1.54 -7.91 -9.63
CA PHE A 38 1.49 -6.57 -9.07
C PHE A 38 0.67 -6.57 -7.79
N LYS A 39 1.00 -5.68 -6.85
CA LYS A 39 0.14 -5.35 -5.72
C LYS A 39 0.38 -3.92 -5.26
N LYS A 40 -0.70 -3.25 -4.86
CA LYS A 40 -0.66 -1.94 -4.20
C LYS A 40 -1.87 -1.79 -3.29
N GLY A 41 -1.66 -1.31 -2.07
CA GLY A 41 -2.76 -1.14 -1.11
C GLY A 41 -3.32 -2.46 -0.54
N ILE A 42 -2.70 -3.59 -0.86
CA ILE A 42 -3.04 -4.92 -0.32
C ILE A 42 -1.77 -5.52 0.29
N GLY A 43 -1.80 -5.79 1.60
CA GLY A 43 -0.72 -6.48 2.30
C GLY A 43 -0.50 -7.90 1.77
N THR A 44 0.74 -8.39 1.85
CA THR A 44 1.11 -9.73 1.33
C THR A 44 0.29 -10.84 1.99
N GLY A 45 0.00 -10.73 3.29
CA GLY A 45 -0.83 -11.68 4.02
C GLY A 45 -2.26 -11.74 3.48
N LEU A 46 -2.90 -10.58 3.28
CA LEU A 46 -4.25 -10.50 2.73
C LEU A 46 -4.30 -11.07 1.31
N LEU A 47 -3.37 -10.70 0.42
CA LEU A 47 -3.37 -11.23 -0.95
C LEU A 47 -3.21 -12.76 -0.99
N LYS A 48 -2.31 -13.33 -0.17
CA LYS A 48 -2.15 -14.79 -0.05
C LYS A 48 -3.43 -15.46 0.44
N THR A 49 -4.11 -14.85 1.41
CA THR A 49 -5.40 -15.32 1.92
C THR A 49 -6.48 -15.30 0.85
N LEU A 50 -6.61 -14.19 0.10
CA LEU A 50 -7.55 -14.09 -1.03
C LEU A 50 -7.28 -15.17 -2.09
N VAL A 51 -6.03 -15.32 -2.51
CA VAL A 51 -5.66 -16.38 -3.46
C VAL A 51 -6.02 -17.76 -2.92
N LYS A 52 -5.72 -18.05 -1.64
CA LYS A 52 -6.05 -19.35 -1.03
C LYS A 52 -7.56 -19.62 -1.04
N PHE A 53 -8.39 -18.62 -0.73
CA PHE A 53 -9.85 -18.79 -0.65
C PHE A 53 -10.52 -19.00 -2.00
N TYR A 54 -10.14 -18.22 -3.03
CA TYR A 54 -10.88 -18.19 -4.30
C TYR A 54 -10.27 -19.05 -5.40
N LYS A 55 -9.04 -19.54 -5.25
CA LYS A 55 -8.30 -20.23 -6.30
C LYS A 55 -9.05 -21.43 -6.88
N ASP A 56 -9.64 -22.29 -6.06
CA ASP A 56 -10.31 -23.49 -6.58
C ASP A 56 -11.53 -23.11 -7.45
N GLN A 57 -12.29 -22.09 -7.02
CA GLN A 57 -13.40 -21.56 -7.81
C GLN A 57 -12.91 -20.93 -9.12
N ILE A 58 -11.82 -20.17 -9.08
CA ILE A 58 -11.21 -19.53 -10.26
C ILE A 58 -10.71 -20.59 -11.25
N ILE A 59 -10.02 -21.64 -10.77
CA ILE A 59 -9.52 -22.73 -11.62
C ILE A 59 -10.68 -23.49 -12.28
N ASN A 60 -11.75 -23.75 -11.53
CA ASN A 60 -12.89 -24.50 -12.04
C ASN A 60 -13.68 -23.70 -13.09
N LYS A 61 -13.84 -22.39 -12.91
CA LYS A 61 -14.58 -21.52 -13.84
C LYS A 61 -13.72 -21.01 -15.01
N ARG A 62 -12.41 -20.84 -14.81
CA ARG A 62 -11.41 -20.22 -15.71
C ARG A 62 -11.64 -18.76 -16.09
N GLU A 63 -12.88 -18.33 -16.23
CA GLU A 63 -13.25 -16.93 -16.48
C GLU A 63 -14.48 -16.51 -15.66
N GLY A 64 -14.54 -15.24 -15.29
CA GLY A 64 -15.71 -14.68 -14.61
C GLY A 64 -15.39 -13.60 -13.58
N LYS A 65 -16.39 -13.36 -12.73
CA LYS A 65 -16.44 -12.29 -11.75
C LYS A 65 -16.96 -12.83 -10.42
N ILE A 66 -16.38 -12.41 -9.31
CA ILE A 66 -16.84 -12.70 -7.94
C ILE A 66 -16.87 -11.39 -7.16
N ILE A 67 -17.90 -11.22 -6.34
CA ILE A 67 -18.00 -10.14 -5.35
C ILE A 67 -18.31 -10.80 -4.02
N ASP A 68 -17.50 -10.52 -3.01
CA ASP A 68 -17.67 -11.13 -1.68
C ASP A 68 -17.28 -10.16 -0.57
N LEU A 69 -17.74 -10.44 0.65
CA LEU A 69 -17.44 -9.67 1.85
C LEU A 69 -16.45 -10.43 2.72
N LEU A 70 -15.31 -9.80 3.03
CA LEU A 70 -14.29 -10.37 3.90
C LEU A 70 -13.98 -9.41 5.05
N GLY A 71 -14.63 -9.63 6.20
CA GLY A 71 -14.50 -8.76 7.38
C GLY A 71 -15.02 -7.36 7.10
N SER A 72 -14.12 -6.36 7.16
CA SER A 72 -14.40 -4.95 6.88
C SER A 72 -14.19 -4.55 5.42
N TYR A 73 -14.02 -5.53 4.52
CA TYR A 73 -13.73 -5.29 3.11
C TYR A 73 -14.77 -5.89 2.17
N THR A 74 -15.03 -5.19 1.07
CA THR A 74 -15.65 -5.77 -0.12
C THR A 74 -14.56 -6.15 -1.11
N ILE A 75 -14.55 -7.41 -1.55
CA ILE A 75 -13.56 -7.95 -2.50
C ILE A 75 -14.25 -8.14 -3.84
N TYR A 76 -13.72 -7.50 -4.89
CA TYR A 76 -14.12 -7.74 -6.27
C TYR A 76 -13.01 -8.52 -6.97
N ILE A 77 -13.36 -9.62 -7.62
CA ILE A 77 -12.41 -10.50 -8.30
C ILE A 77 -12.84 -10.65 -9.74
N HIS A 78 -11.99 -10.23 -10.67
CA HIS A 78 -12.17 -10.49 -12.10
C HIS A 78 -11.08 -11.46 -12.55
N PHE A 79 -11.43 -12.51 -13.29
CA PHE A 79 -10.47 -13.50 -13.74
C PHE A 79 -10.75 -13.93 -15.18
N PHE A 80 -9.68 -14.17 -15.92
CA PHE A 80 -9.68 -14.33 -17.37
C PHE A 80 -8.78 -15.49 -17.77
N ASP A 81 -9.25 -16.35 -18.67
CA ASP A 81 -8.48 -17.47 -19.19
C ASP A 81 -7.43 -16.97 -20.21
N ILE A 82 -6.16 -16.89 -19.78
CA ILE A 82 -5.03 -16.45 -20.61
C ILE A 82 -4.02 -17.59 -20.67
N LYS A 83 -4.30 -18.56 -21.55
CA LYS A 83 -3.57 -19.83 -21.59
C LYS A 83 -2.04 -19.66 -21.61
N PRO A 84 -1.30 -20.45 -20.82
CA PRO A 84 -1.77 -21.57 -19.99
C PRO A 84 -2.37 -21.16 -18.62
N ASP A 85 -2.34 -19.88 -18.29
CA ASP A 85 -2.63 -19.36 -16.95
C ASP A 85 -4.04 -18.74 -16.87
N ILE A 86 -4.44 -18.39 -15.65
CA ILE A 86 -5.63 -17.57 -15.38
C ILE A 86 -5.14 -16.26 -14.77
N PHE A 87 -5.36 -15.15 -15.48
CA PHE A 87 -5.03 -13.83 -14.97
C PHE A 87 -6.16 -13.34 -14.07
N THR A 88 -5.83 -13.09 -12.81
CA THR A 88 -6.77 -12.74 -11.75
C THR A 88 -6.45 -11.36 -11.21
N ILE A 89 -7.48 -10.53 -11.10
CA ILE A 89 -7.42 -9.19 -10.55
C ILE A 89 -8.27 -9.14 -9.30
N PHE A 90 -7.64 -8.83 -8.17
CA PHE A 90 -8.29 -8.57 -6.89
C PHE A 90 -8.39 -7.07 -6.68
N TYR A 91 -9.58 -6.56 -6.42
CA TYR A 91 -9.82 -5.21 -5.95
C TYR A 91 -10.37 -5.27 -4.53
N VAL A 92 -9.81 -4.45 -3.65
CA VAL A 92 -10.24 -4.32 -2.25
C VAL A 92 -10.88 -2.96 -2.10
N ASN A 93 -12.09 -2.94 -1.54
CA ASN A 93 -12.79 -1.73 -1.17
C ASN A 93 -13.24 -1.79 0.30
N GLU A 94 -13.62 -0.64 0.83
CA GLU A 94 -14.30 -0.57 2.12
C GLU A 94 -15.65 -1.30 2.05
N LYS A 95 -16.03 -1.93 3.15
CA LYS A 95 -17.36 -2.53 3.26
C LYS A 95 -18.43 -1.45 3.07
N ASP A 96 -19.52 -1.80 2.39
CA ASP A 96 -20.70 -0.95 2.17
C ASP A 96 -20.45 0.33 1.33
N LYS A 97 -19.24 0.51 0.79
CA LYS A 97 -18.92 1.60 -0.13
C LYS A 97 -19.18 1.18 -1.57
N LEU A 98 -20.09 1.89 -2.23
CA LEU A 98 -20.43 1.67 -3.64
C LEU A 98 -19.22 2.00 -4.52
N ILE A 99 -18.89 1.07 -5.42
CA ILE A 99 -17.89 1.30 -6.46
C ILE A 99 -18.56 1.33 -7.83
N ARG A 100 -18.02 2.15 -8.72
CA ARG A 100 -18.42 2.20 -10.12
C ARG A 100 -17.96 0.92 -10.84
N TYR A 101 -18.84 -0.08 -10.83
CA TYR A 101 -18.55 -1.43 -11.34
C TYR A 101 -18.29 -1.47 -12.85
N ASP A 102 -18.97 -0.61 -13.62
CA ASP A 102 -18.71 -0.32 -15.03
C ASP A 102 -17.23 0.02 -15.26
N ARG A 103 -16.70 0.94 -14.44
CA ARG A 103 -15.31 1.36 -14.52
C ARG A 103 -14.34 0.25 -14.11
N LEU A 104 -14.68 -0.55 -13.09
CA LEU A 104 -13.85 -1.72 -12.70
C LEU A 104 -13.71 -2.70 -13.87
N CYS A 105 -14.80 -2.94 -14.61
CA CYS A 105 -14.78 -3.79 -15.79
C CYS A 105 -13.88 -3.20 -16.89
N SER A 106 -14.01 -1.91 -17.18
CA SER A 106 -13.15 -1.21 -18.16
C SER A 106 -11.67 -1.33 -17.80
N ILE A 107 -11.33 -1.06 -16.54
CA ILE A 107 -9.97 -1.20 -16.01
C ILE A 107 -9.46 -2.64 -16.18
N SER A 108 -10.26 -3.64 -15.80
CA SER A 108 -9.87 -5.05 -15.93
C SER A 108 -9.60 -5.43 -17.38
N ASN A 109 -10.45 -5.01 -18.31
CA ASN A 109 -10.26 -5.27 -19.74
C ASN A 109 -8.97 -4.63 -20.24
N ARG A 110 -8.65 -3.39 -19.80
CA ARG A 110 -7.40 -2.73 -20.15
C ARG A 110 -6.18 -3.48 -19.61
N LEU A 111 -6.21 -3.90 -18.33
CA LEU A 111 -5.15 -4.69 -17.72
C LEU A 111 -4.93 -6.03 -18.44
N VAL A 112 -6.01 -6.72 -18.82
CA VAL A 112 -5.95 -7.99 -19.56
C VAL A 112 -5.36 -7.80 -20.95
N LYS A 113 -5.78 -6.76 -21.69
CA LYS A 113 -5.21 -6.42 -22.99
C LYS A 113 -3.70 -6.17 -22.87
N THR A 114 -3.29 -5.31 -21.92
CA THR A 114 -1.88 -5.00 -21.67
C THR A 114 -1.08 -6.25 -21.28
N PHE A 115 -1.62 -7.09 -20.39
CA PHE A 115 -0.95 -8.33 -19.98
C PHE A 115 -0.81 -9.32 -21.16
N SER A 116 -1.87 -9.52 -21.94
CA SER A 116 -1.88 -10.42 -23.11
C SER A 116 -0.92 -10.00 -24.22
N MET A 117 -0.64 -8.70 -24.33
CA MET A 117 0.31 -8.16 -25.32
C MET A 117 1.78 -8.35 -24.91
N ASN A 118 2.06 -9.00 -23.77
CA ASN A 118 3.39 -9.05 -23.15
C ASN A 118 4.00 -7.64 -23.02
N SER A 119 3.15 -6.63 -22.78
CA SER A 119 3.60 -5.27 -22.52
C SER A 119 4.51 -5.23 -21.29
N SER A 120 5.30 -4.18 -21.20
CA SER A 120 6.25 -4.05 -20.10
C SER A 120 5.52 -3.96 -18.76
N ASN A 121 6.17 -4.38 -17.66
CA ASN A 121 5.64 -4.15 -16.31
C ASN A 121 5.38 -2.67 -16.02
N VAL A 122 6.03 -1.76 -16.76
CA VAL A 122 5.82 -0.30 -16.66
C VAL A 122 4.39 0.07 -17.08
N ASP A 123 3.83 -0.57 -18.09
CA ASP A 123 2.48 -0.27 -18.59
C ASP A 123 1.40 -0.69 -17.58
N ILE A 124 1.57 -1.88 -16.99
CA ILE A 124 0.70 -2.37 -15.90
C ILE A 124 0.80 -1.43 -14.69
N ASN A 125 2.02 -1.06 -14.31
CA ASN A 125 2.23 -0.13 -13.20
C ASN A 125 1.54 1.21 -13.47
N ASN A 126 1.68 1.79 -14.65
CA ASN A 126 1.04 3.06 -15.00
C ASN A 126 -0.49 2.98 -14.91
N ILE A 127 -1.09 1.88 -15.38
CA ILE A 127 -2.53 1.67 -15.23
C ILE A 127 -2.91 1.60 -13.75
N CYS A 128 -2.18 0.83 -12.94
CA CYS A 128 -2.46 0.68 -11.51
C CYS A 128 -2.23 1.97 -10.71
N GLU A 129 -1.23 2.78 -11.06
CA GLU A 129 -0.96 4.08 -10.46
C GLU A 129 -2.09 5.09 -10.71
N ASN A 130 -2.75 5.03 -11.86
CA ASN A 130 -3.90 5.90 -12.14
C ASN A 130 -5.14 5.52 -11.30
N ILE A 131 -5.29 4.23 -10.98
CA ILE A 131 -6.42 3.73 -10.18
C ILE A 131 -6.24 4.08 -8.70
N LEU A 132 -5.03 3.81 -8.19
CA LEU A 132 -4.67 4.00 -6.79
C LEU A 132 -3.43 4.91 -6.73
N PRO A 133 -3.62 6.24 -6.84
CA PRO A 133 -2.51 7.18 -6.94
C PRO A 133 -1.70 7.24 -5.65
N ARG A 134 -0.44 7.69 -5.80
CA ARG A 134 0.41 8.05 -4.67
C ARG A 134 -0.16 9.27 -3.95
N VAL A 135 0.01 9.31 -2.63
CA VAL A 135 -0.46 10.43 -1.82
C VAL A 135 0.66 11.45 -1.62
N SER A 136 0.34 12.73 -1.83
CA SER A 136 1.22 13.87 -1.55
C SER A 136 0.91 14.49 -0.19
N GLY A 137 1.72 15.48 0.24
CA GLY A 137 1.49 16.22 1.49
C GLY A 137 2.15 15.59 2.72
N ILE A 138 3.09 14.66 2.50
CA ILE A 138 4.04 14.16 3.50
C ILE A 138 5.37 14.87 3.28
N SER A 139 5.83 15.63 4.26
CA SER A 139 7.11 16.32 4.23
C SER A 139 8.28 15.42 4.59
N ALA A 140 8.06 14.41 5.43
CA ALA A 140 9.07 13.44 5.81
C ALA A 140 8.45 12.17 6.40
N LEU A 141 9.16 11.06 6.22
CA LEU A 141 8.95 9.77 6.87
C LEU A 141 10.21 9.40 7.66
N PHE A 142 10.03 9.02 8.91
CA PHE A 142 11.09 8.50 9.77
C PHE A 142 10.67 7.13 10.30
N ILE A 143 11.56 6.14 10.22
CA ILE A 143 11.43 4.84 10.87
C ILE A 143 12.56 4.77 11.89
N ILE A 144 12.18 4.81 13.16
CA ILE A 144 13.09 5.03 14.27
C ILE A 144 12.98 3.85 15.24
N SER A 145 14.10 3.31 15.67
CA SER A 145 14.12 2.34 16.77
C SER A 145 13.76 3.01 18.09
N ARG A 146 13.28 2.26 19.09
CA ARG A 146 13.07 2.80 20.44
C ARG A 146 14.29 3.51 21.04
N GLY A 147 15.51 3.10 20.68
CA GLY A 147 16.75 3.77 21.12
C GLY A 147 17.04 5.12 20.44
N GLY A 148 16.18 5.57 19.52
CA GLY A 148 16.34 6.84 18.80
C GLY A 148 17.19 6.75 17.54
N HIS A 149 17.67 5.56 17.16
CA HIS A 149 18.38 5.37 15.90
C HIS A 149 17.41 5.42 14.72
N SER A 150 17.69 6.30 13.76
CA SER A 150 16.99 6.35 12.47
C SER A 150 17.41 5.17 11.61
N LEU A 151 16.52 4.19 11.45
CA LEU A 151 16.72 3.04 10.56
C LEU A 151 16.49 3.42 9.10
N TYR A 152 15.49 4.27 8.86
CA TYR A 152 15.17 4.78 7.54
C TYR A 152 14.60 6.20 7.67
N THR A 153 15.04 7.09 6.78
CA THR A 153 14.52 8.46 6.69
C THR A 153 14.36 8.84 5.22
N GLN A 154 13.18 9.34 4.86
CA GLN A 154 12.94 9.99 3.57
C GLN A 154 12.34 11.37 3.84
N ILE A 155 12.98 12.40 3.30
CA ILE A 155 12.61 13.80 3.52
C ILE A 155 12.42 14.44 2.15
N ASN A 156 11.41 15.29 2.02
CA ASN A 156 11.20 16.08 0.82
C ASN A 156 12.44 16.97 0.55
N ASP A 157 13.01 16.89 -0.65
CA ASP A 157 14.24 17.60 -1.03
C ASP A 157 14.16 19.13 -0.87
N GLN A 158 12.95 19.69 -0.89
CA GLN A 158 12.72 21.13 -0.69
C GLN A 158 12.84 21.54 0.78
N LYS A 159 12.76 20.60 1.73
CA LYS A 159 12.79 20.85 3.18
C LYS A 159 14.21 20.64 3.75
N LYS A 160 15.21 21.37 3.23
CA LYS A 160 16.62 21.26 3.64
C LYS A 160 16.86 21.31 5.15
N PHE A 161 16.06 22.08 5.89
CA PHE A 161 16.17 22.17 7.35
C PHE A 161 15.91 20.84 8.05
N LEU A 162 14.97 20.02 7.53
CA LEU A 162 14.70 18.69 8.09
C LEU A 162 15.89 17.77 7.84
N MET A 163 16.51 17.85 6.66
CA MET A 163 17.68 17.03 6.31
C MET A 163 18.87 17.29 7.23
N THR A 164 19.07 18.51 7.72
CA THR A 164 20.18 18.82 8.63
C THR A 164 19.89 18.45 10.09
N ASN A 165 18.62 18.18 10.42
CA ASN A 165 18.17 17.95 11.81
C ASN A 165 17.53 16.58 12.03
N TYR A 166 17.60 15.65 11.07
CA TYR A 166 16.88 14.37 11.14
C TYR A 166 17.29 13.51 12.36
N ILE A 167 18.55 13.59 12.80
CA ILE A 167 19.05 12.88 13.99
C ILE A 167 18.38 13.44 15.26
N GLN A 168 18.30 14.76 15.38
CA GLN A 168 17.65 15.43 16.51
C GLN A 168 16.15 15.17 16.53
N ILE A 169 15.52 15.14 15.35
CA ILE A 169 14.11 14.76 15.22
C ILE A 169 13.91 13.31 15.69
N GLY A 170 14.77 12.39 15.27
CA GLY A 170 14.73 10.99 15.71
C GLY A 170 14.86 10.84 17.23
N GLY A 171 15.83 11.53 17.84
CA GLY A 171 16.02 11.56 19.28
C GLY A 171 14.82 12.16 20.03
N PHE A 172 14.26 13.25 19.53
CA PHE A 172 13.06 13.87 20.10
C PHE A 172 11.86 12.92 20.06
N LEU A 173 11.62 12.27 18.92
CA LEU A 173 10.49 11.34 18.74
C LEU A 173 10.63 10.10 19.63
N SER A 174 11.83 9.56 19.79
CA SER A 174 12.10 8.47 20.75
C SER A 174 11.87 8.93 22.19
N ALA A 175 12.38 10.09 22.59
CA ALA A 175 12.22 10.59 23.95
C ALA A 175 10.76 10.86 24.32
N ILE A 176 9.99 11.52 23.44
CA ILE A 176 8.60 11.85 23.73
C ILE A 176 7.68 10.63 23.74
N THR A 177 7.93 9.64 22.87
CA THR A 177 7.19 8.37 22.88
C THR A 177 7.51 7.55 24.13
N ALA A 178 8.78 7.48 24.55
CA ALA A 178 9.16 6.84 25.80
C ALA A 178 8.53 7.52 27.02
N PHE A 179 8.52 8.85 27.06
CA PHE A 179 7.85 9.62 28.11
C PHE A 179 6.34 9.34 28.14
N SER A 180 5.69 9.38 26.98
CA SER A 180 4.25 9.08 26.88
C SER A 180 3.92 7.67 27.36
N GLN A 181 4.77 6.68 27.03
CA GLN A 181 4.58 5.31 27.49
C GLN A 181 4.72 5.19 29.01
N GLU A 182 5.70 5.87 29.61
CA GLU A 182 5.94 5.77 31.06
C GLU A 182 4.86 6.49 31.87
N VAL A 183 4.41 7.66 31.40
CA VAL A 183 3.48 8.53 32.16
C VAL A 183 2.02 8.20 31.91
N ILE A 184 1.67 7.80 30.69
CA ILE A 184 0.27 7.57 30.27
C ILE A 184 0.07 6.07 29.99
N GLY A 185 0.88 5.52 29.09
CA GLY A 185 0.68 4.18 28.53
C GLY A 185 0.90 3.02 29.49
N LYS A 186 1.58 3.24 30.62
CA LYS A 186 1.90 2.18 31.59
C LYS A 186 0.65 1.57 32.24
N ASP A 187 -0.37 2.41 32.44
CA ASP A 187 -1.63 2.01 33.08
C ASP A 187 -2.79 1.91 32.07
N SER A 188 -2.76 2.68 30.97
CA SER A 188 -3.83 2.68 29.97
C SER A 188 -3.58 1.77 28.76
N GLY A 189 -2.33 1.38 28.51
CA GLY A 189 -1.92 0.72 27.26
C GLY A 189 -1.96 1.62 26.02
N GLU A 190 -2.27 2.91 26.18
CA GLU A 190 -2.35 3.88 25.09
C GLU A 190 -0.96 4.32 24.65
N ASN A 191 -0.85 4.66 23.36
CA ASN A 191 0.37 5.15 22.73
C ASN A 191 0.19 6.57 22.21
N LEU A 192 1.28 7.33 22.12
CA LEU A 192 1.27 8.62 21.44
C LEU A 192 1.04 8.43 19.95
N GLU A 193 -0.10 8.90 19.44
CA GLU A 193 -0.47 8.76 18.01
C GLU A 193 -0.22 10.03 17.19
N GLU A 194 -0.29 11.22 17.79
CA GLU A 194 -0.22 12.48 17.06
C GLU A 194 0.48 13.58 17.86
N ILE A 195 1.34 14.36 17.19
CA ILE A 195 1.95 15.58 17.73
C ILE A 195 1.60 16.74 16.81
N ASN A 196 0.83 17.70 17.31
CA ASN A 196 0.35 18.83 16.55
C ASN A 196 1.27 20.06 16.70
N PHE A 197 1.71 20.59 15.55
CA PHE A 197 2.30 21.92 15.44
C PHE A 197 1.36 22.84 14.66
N GLN A 198 1.67 24.14 14.58
CA GLN A 198 0.78 25.12 13.97
C GLN A 198 0.40 24.78 12.51
N ASN A 199 1.38 24.37 11.70
CA ASN A 199 1.22 24.12 10.26
C ASN A 199 1.56 22.69 9.84
N HIS A 200 2.05 21.87 10.77
CA HIS A 200 2.46 20.50 10.52
C HIS A 200 1.99 19.62 11.66
N LYS A 201 1.95 18.32 11.43
CA LYS A 201 1.74 17.34 12.48
C LYS A 201 2.56 16.09 12.23
N PHE A 202 3.04 15.47 13.30
CA PHE A 202 3.47 14.10 13.23
C PHE A 202 2.29 13.18 13.45
N ILE A 203 2.13 12.22 12.57
CA ILE A 203 1.32 11.02 12.81
C ILE A 203 2.29 9.89 13.12
N LEU A 204 2.08 9.23 14.26
CA LEU A 204 2.93 8.16 14.77
C LEU A 204 2.18 6.83 14.72
N ASN A 205 2.87 5.81 14.25
CA ASN A 205 2.41 4.43 14.31
C ASN A 205 3.53 3.61 14.98
N ILE A 206 3.28 3.10 16.17
CA ILE A 206 4.27 2.35 16.95
C ILE A 206 3.96 0.84 16.79
N LYS A 207 4.89 0.09 16.19
CA LYS A 207 4.79 -1.37 15.99
C LYS A 207 6.13 -2.03 16.24
N ASP A 208 6.14 -3.16 16.95
CA ASP A 208 7.33 -3.99 17.22
C ASP A 208 8.56 -3.19 17.65
N ASN A 209 8.38 -2.27 18.61
CA ASN A 209 9.43 -1.37 19.13
C ASN A 209 10.04 -0.39 18.09
N LEU A 210 9.39 -0.22 16.94
CA LEU A 210 9.69 0.81 15.97
C LEU A 210 8.64 1.92 15.99
N ILE A 211 9.10 3.14 15.75
CA ILE A 211 8.30 4.34 15.63
C ILE A 211 8.29 4.71 14.15
N PHE A 212 7.15 4.56 13.50
CA PHE A 212 6.90 5.08 12.16
C PHE A 212 6.29 6.47 12.31
N ALA A 213 7.08 7.51 12.04
CA ALA A 213 6.67 8.89 12.18
C ALA A 213 6.57 9.57 10.82
N TYR A 214 5.41 10.16 10.54
CA TYR A 214 5.15 10.86 9.30
C TYR A 214 4.86 12.32 9.60
N LEU A 215 5.64 13.22 9.01
CA LEU A 215 5.41 14.65 9.10
C LEU A 215 4.49 15.09 7.96
N LEU A 216 3.26 15.47 8.29
CA LEU A 216 2.25 15.90 7.32
C LEU A 216 2.08 17.43 7.37
N GLU A 217 1.74 18.01 6.23
CA GLU A 217 1.21 19.37 6.17
C GLU A 217 -0.27 19.39 6.67
N LYS A 218 -0.72 20.51 7.25
CA LYS A 218 -2.03 20.59 7.93
C LYS A 218 -3.24 20.22 7.06
N ASN A 219 -3.16 20.47 5.75
CA ASN A 219 -4.29 20.31 4.83
C ASN A 219 -4.32 18.93 4.15
N THR A 220 -3.46 17.99 4.56
CA THR A 220 -3.36 16.68 3.92
C THR A 220 -4.53 15.76 4.31
N ASN A 221 -5.12 15.07 3.32
CA ASN A 221 -6.22 14.11 3.53
C ASN A 221 -5.72 12.88 4.31
N LEU A 222 -6.20 12.72 5.55
CA LEU A 222 -5.70 11.71 6.47
C LEU A 222 -6.18 10.28 6.19
N ASN A 223 -7.38 10.08 5.65
CA ASN A 223 -7.99 8.75 5.64
C ASN A 223 -7.23 7.77 4.72
N GLN A 224 -6.86 8.23 3.52
CA GLN A 224 -6.07 7.43 2.60
C GLN A 224 -4.63 7.22 3.10
N ILE A 225 -4.08 8.22 3.80
CA ILE A 225 -2.71 8.16 4.33
C ILE A 225 -2.60 7.14 5.45
N LYS A 226 -3.53 7.13 6.41
CA LYS A 226 -3.49 6.20 7.57
C LYS A 226 -3.38 4.75 7.12
N ARG A 227 -4.17 4.35 6.11
CA ARG A 227 -4.08 3.01 5.53
C ARG A 227 -2.70 2.71 4.94
N PHE A 228 -2.15 3.63 4.15
CA PHE A 228 -0.83 3.43 3.55
C PHE A 228 0.29 3.42 4.60
N MET A 229 0.16 4.17 5.69
CA MET A 229 1.07 4.10 6.83
C MET A 229 1.06 2.72 7.48
N GLU A 230 -0.13 2.14 7.72
CA GLU A 230 -0.26 0.80 8.29
C GLU A 230 0.38 -0.27 7.41
N LEU A 231 0.10 -0.22 6.10
CA LEU A 231 0.67 -1.14 5.12
C LEU A 231 2.19 -1.00 5.01
N LEU A 232 2.71 0.23 5.02
CA LEU A 232 4.16 0.46 4.99
C LEU A 232 4.85 -0.10 6.23
N ALA A 233 4.26 0.07 7.41
CA ALA A 233 4.80 -0.49 8.63
C ALA A 233 4.88 -2.02 8.55
N GLU A 234 3.81 -2.68 8.07
CA GLU A 234 3.82 -4.12 7.84
C GLU A 234 4.86 -4.55 6.80
N GLU A 235 4.95 -3.84 5.67
CA GLU A 235 5.92 -4.16 4.63
C GLU A 235 7.37 -4.00 5.12
N PHE A 236 7.65 -2.99 5.94
CA PHE A 236 8.98 -2.80 6.54
C PHE A 236 9.33 -3.97 7.48
N LEU A 237 8.45 -4.27 8.43
CA LEU A 237 8.67 -5.33 9.42
C LEU A 237 8.83 -6.71 8.77
N ILE A 238 8.05 -7.01 7.73
CA ILE A 238 8.16 -8.27 7.00
C ILE A 238 9.46 -8.33 6.20
N SER A 239 9.85 -7.23 5.54
CA SER A 239 10.99 -7.21 4.63
C SER A 239 12.33 -7.24 5.37
N TYR A 240 12.38 -6.69 6.59
CA TYR A 240 13.63 -6.52 7.33
C TYR A 240 13.67 -7.23 8.67
N ARG A 241 12.79 -8.22 8.89
CA ARG A 241 12.69 -8.92 10.18
C ARG A 241 14.05 -9.44 10.67
N GLU A 242 14.80 -10.10 9.81
CA GLU A 242 16.10 -10.70 10.17
C GLU A 242 17.12 -9.62 10.58
N GLN A 243 17.15 -8.49 9.85
CA GLN A 243 18.04 -7.36 10.13
C GLN A 243 17.62 -6.59 11.39
N LEU A 244 16.33 -6.60 11.73
CA LEU A 244 15.81 -5.99 12.95
C LEU A 244 16.09 -6.85 14.19
N ASP A 245 15.97 -8.17 14.06
CA ASP A 245 16.20 -9.12 15.15
C ASP A 245 17.69 -9.15 15.57
N ASP A 246 18.62 -8.98 14.62
CA ASP A 246 20.08 -8.91 14.86
C ASP A 246 20.67 -7.54 14.43
N PHE A 247 20.00 -6.45 14.83
CA PHE A 247 20.42 -5.10 14.46
C PHE A 247 21.75 -4.72 15.13
N ASN A 248 22.80 -4.63 14.31
CA ASN A 248 24.17 -4.32 14.74
C ASN A 248 24.55 -2.84 14.57
N GLY A 249 23.60 -1.98 14.20
CA GLY A 249 23.83 -0.56 13.89
C GLY A 249 23.98 -0.24 12.40
N ASP A 250 24.07 -1.24 11.53
CA ASP A 250 24.13 -1.04 10.07
C ASP A 250 22.76 -0.70 9.47
N ILE A 251 22.66 0.47 8.85
CA ILE A 251 21.42 0.97 8.24
C ILE A 251 21.36 0.74 6.72
N GLU A 252 22.46 0.31 6.09
CA GLU A 252 22.52 0.08 4.64
C GLU A 252 21.39 -0.84 4.13
N PRO A 253 21.01 -1.93 4.83
CA PRO A 253 19.95 -2.83 4.36
C PRO A 253 18.60 -2.12 4.12
N PHE A 254 18.29 -1.09 4.92
CA PHE A 254 17.00 -0.40 4.88
C PHE A 254 16.90 0.63 3.74
N THR A 255 18.01 1.01 3.11
CA THR A 255 18.03 2.05 2.05
C THR A 255 17.12 1.70 0.86
N SER A 256 17.05 0.41 0.53
CA SER A 256 16.17 -0.15 -0.52
C SER A 256 14.68 0.05 -0.24
N PHE A 257 14.29 0.37 0.99
CA PHE A 257 12.89 0.61 1.34
C PHE A 257 12.29 1.82 0.61
N LYS A 258 13.12 2.72 0.09
CA LYS A 258 12.69 3.81 -0.79
C LYS A 258 11.78 3.34 -1.92
N TYR A 259 12.10 2.21 -2.55
CA TYR A 259 11.27 1.67 -3.63
C TYR A 259 9.88 1.23 -3.18
N VAL A 260 9.70 0.93 -1.90
CA VAL A 260 8.40 0.61 -1.31
C VAL A 260 7.66 1.90 -0.98
N VAL A 261 8.32 2.85 -0.31
CA VAL A 261 7.74 4.16 0.05
C VAL A 261 7.26 4.90 -1.20
N ASP A 262 8.06 4.93 -2.26
CA ASP A 262 7.75 5.62 -3.51
C ASP A 262 6.55 5.01 -4.26
N LYS A 263 6.07 3.81 -3.89
CA LYS A 263 4.80 3.26 -4.40
C LYS A 263 3.60 3.94 -3.77
N TYR A 264 3.71 4.41 -2.54
CA TYR A 264 2.57 4.92 -1.77
C TYR A 264 2.58 6.44 -1.67
N PHE A 265 3.75 7.07 -1.63
CA PHE A 265 3.88 8.48 -1.33
C PHE A 265 4.72 9.24 -2.34
N ILE A 266 4.39 10.52 -2.48
CA ILE A 266 5.25 11.53 -3.11
C ILE A 266 5.80 12.37 -1.96
N ILE A 267 7.03 12.06 -1.54
CA ILE A 267 7.79 12.76 -0.50
C ILE A 267 8.87 13.59 -1.16
#